data_AF-A0A3C0AI33-F1
#
_entry.id   AF-A0A3C0AI33-F1
#
_cell.length_a   1.000
_cell.length_b   1.000
_cell.length_c   1.000
_cell.angle_alpha   90.00
_cell.angle_beta   90.00
_cell.angle_gamma   90.00
#
_symmetry.space_group_name_H-M   'P 1'
#
loop_
_entity.id
_entity.type
_entity.pdbx_description
1 polymer ?
#
loop_
_entity_poly.entity_id
_entity_poly.type
_entity_poly.pdbx_seq_one_letter_code
_entity_poly.pdbx_strand_id
1 'polypeptide(L)'
;VRQSQGSRSLASLEDPIEVVVPTVAQSQVNPAAGFDMVLGLRSLLRQDPEVIMVGEIRDRETAETVFQASLSGHLVVTTFHAGSATEAVSRLSDMGIEPYLLRSGLLAILSQRLLRRLCS
;
A
#
# COMPACT_ATOMS: atom_id res chain seq x y z
N VAL A 1 -1.63 12.65 17.10
CA VAL A 1 -1.41 11.22 16.78
C VAL A 1 -1.59 10.44 18.06
N ARG A 2 -2.67 9.65 18.20
CA ARG A 2 -2.83 8.78 19.39
C ARG A 2 -1.88 7.61 19.20
N GLN A 3 -0.83 7.54 20.01
CA GLN A 3 0.07 6.39 20.03
C GLN A 3 -0.71 5.13 20.41
N SER A 4 -0.50 4.06 19.67
CA SER A 4 -0.98 2.73 20.03
C SER A 4 -0.26 2.28 21.31
N GLN A 5 -1.01 2.09 22.39
CA GLN A 5 -0.45 1.54 23.62
C GLN A 5 -0.08 0.07 23.40
N GLY A 6 1.19 -0.20 23.09
CA GLY A 6 1.78 -1.56 23.04
C GLY A 6 1.45 -2.41 21.81
N SER A 7 0.63 -1.91 20.88
CA SER A 7 0.38 -2.53 19.57
C SER A 7 1.11 -1.76 18.47
N ARG A 8 1.40 -2.41 17.35
CA ARG A 8 2.24 -1.83 16.29
C ARG A 8 1.78 -0.44 15.83
N SER A 9 2.70 0.42 15.39
CA SER A 9 2.41 1.70 14.75
C SER A 9 1.86 1.47 13.33
N LEU A 10 0.59 1.80 13.11
CA LEU A 10 -0.12 1.55 11.84
C LEU A 10 -0.48 2.87 11.16
N ALA A 11 -0.14 3.01 9.89
CA ALA A 11 -0.52 4.15 9.06
C ALA A 11 -1.15 3.72 7.74
N SER A 12 -2.04 4.54 7.18
CA SER A 12 -2.55 4.36 5.81
C SER A 12 -2.52 5.66 5.00
N LEU A 13 -2.39 5.49 3.67
CA LEU A 13 -2.58 6.54 2.67
C LEU A 13 -3.61 6.07 1.64
N GLU A 14 -4.74 6.77 1.58
CA GLU A 14 -5.95 6.31 0.87
C GLU A 14 -6.52 7.40 -0.06
N ASP A 15 -7.31 7.00 -1.05
CA ASP A 15 -7.95 7.89 -2.03
C ASP A 15 -9.30 7.29 -2.50
N PRO A 16 -10.40 7.45 -1.74
CA PRO A 16 -10.55 8.10 -0.43
C PRO A 16 -10.39 7.14 0.77
N ILE A 17 -10.52 7.66 2.01
CA ILE A 17 -10.67 6.81 3.20
C ILE A 17 -12.09 6.20 3.21
N GLU A 18 -12.19 4.88 3.10
CA GLU A 18 -13.47 4.16 3.00
C GLU A 18 -14.21 4.07 4.36
N VAL A 19 -13.45 3.77 5.41
CA VAL A 19 -13.97 3.64 6.78
C VAL A 19 -12.88 4.01 7.78
N VAL A 20 -13.29 4.65 8.88
CA VAL A 20 -12.37 4.97 9.97
C VAL A 20 -12.09 3.72 10.78
N VAL A 21 -10.82 3.30 10.79
CA VAL A 21 -10.32 2.18 11.58
C VAL A 21 -9.73 2.72 12.87
N PRO A 22 -10.27 2.35 14.05
CA PRO A 22 -9.69 2.76 15.32
C PRO A 22 -8.22 2.37 15.40
N THR A 23 -7.39 3.25 15.97
CA THR A 23 -5.93 3.07 16.19
C THR A 23 -5.03 3.13 14.97
N VAL A 24 -5.57 3.25 13.75
CA VAL A 24 -4.77 3.47 12.54
C VAL A 24 -4.69 4.97 12.24
N ALA A 25 -3.48 5.47 11.94
CA ALA A 25 -3.30 6.83 11.45
C ALA A 25 -3.61 6.88 9.95
N GLN A 26 -4.83 7.27 9.58
CA GLN A 26 -5.28 7.30 8.18
C GLN A 26 -5.12 8.69 7.58
N SER A 27 -4.47 8.76 6.42
CA SER A 27 -4.29 9.98 5.63
C SER A 27 -4.98 9.82 4.28
N GLN A 28 -5.67 10.86 3.83
CA GLN A 28 -6.29 10.89 2.51
C GLN A 28 -5.46 11.74 1.55
N VAL A 29 -5.31 11.26 0.32
CA VAL A 29 -4.74 12.03 -0.79
C VAL A 29 -5.54 13.32 -1.01
N ASN A 30 -4.83 14.40 -1.27
CA ASN A 30 -5.41 15.71 -1.56
C ASN A 30 -4.67 16.37 -2.73
N PRO A 31 -5.10 16.11 -3.98
CA PRO A 31 -4.44 16.64 -5.17
C PRO A 31 -4.45 18.17 -5.22
N ALA A 32 -5.49 18.82 -4.68
CA ALA A 32 -5.61 20.28 -4.63
C ALA A 32 -4.54 20.93 -3.73
N ALA A 33 -4.04 20.19 -2.73
CA ALA A 33 -2.93 20.60 -1.87
C ALA A 33 -1.57 20.05 -2.33
N GLY A 34 -1.51 19.36 -3.48
CA GLY A 34 -0.31 18.68 -3.96
C GLY A 34 0.10 17.48 -3.09
N PHE A 35 -0.81 16.94 -2.28
CA PHE A 35 -0.55 15.79 -1.42
C PHE A 35 -0.98 14.50 -2.12
N ASP A 36 -0.12 13.98 -2.98
CA ASP A 36 -0.32 12.74 -3.76
C ASP A 36 0.19 11.48 -3.04
N MET A 37 0.08 10.32 -3.71
CA MET A 37 0.51 9.03 -3.16
C MET A 37 2.00 9.00 -2.81
N VAL A 38 2.85 9.59 -3.67
CA VAL A 38 4.31 9.56 -3.50
C VAL A 38 4.71 10.48 -2.34
N LEU A 39 4.22 11.72 -2.33
CA LEU A 39 4.49 12.68 -1.26
C LEU A 39 3.90 12.20 0.08
N GLY A 40 2.70 11.64 0.05
CA GLY A 40 2.03 11.09 1.21
C GLY A 40 2.81 9.94 1.82
N LEU A 41 3.24 8.96 1.01
CA LEU A 41 4.02 7.82 1.49
C LEU A 41 5.36 8.27 2.07
N ARG A 42 6.06 9.18 1.39
CA ARG A 42 7.31 9.78 1.91
C ARG A 42 7.10 10.50 3.24
N SER A 43 5.93 11.09 3.45
CA SER A 43 5.58 11.77 4.70
C SER A 43 5.25 10.79 5.81
N LEU A 44 4.54 9.71 5.51
CA LEU A 44 4.27 8.63 6.46
C LEU A 44 5.55 7.94 6.94
N LEU A 45 6.53 7.72 6.07
CA LEU A 45 7.83 7.15 6.44
C LEU A 45 8.59 7.96 7.51
N ARG A 46 8.28 9.25 7.69
CA ARG A 46 8.87 10.09 8.74
C ARG A 46 8.13 10.03 10.07
N GLN A 47 7.04 9.24 10.16
CA GLN A 47 6.24 9.08 11.37
C GLN A 47 6.62 7.83 12.18
N ASP A 48 7.72 7.16 11.82
CA ASP A 48 8.14 5.89 12.43
C ASP A 48 7.03 4.80 12.42
N PRO A 49 6.36 4.56 11.26
CA PRO A 49 5.36 3.50 11.18
C PRO A 49 6.03 2.12 11.14
N GLU A 50 5.38 1.09 11.69
CA GLU A 50 5.83 -0.29 11.53
C GLU A 50 5.09 -1.00 10.39
N VAL A 51 3.84 -0.58 10.14
CA VAL A 51 3.01 -1.09 9.04
C VAL A 51 2.38 0.08 8.30
N ILE A 52 2.47 0.05 6.97
CA ILE A 52 1.92 1.07 6.08
C ILE A 52 0.94 0.41 5.11
N MET A 53 -0.29 0.91 5.04
CA MET A 53 -1.23 0.58 3.99
C MET A 53 -1.25 1.69 2.93
N VAL A 54 -1.04 1.37 1.67
CA VAL A 54 -1.16 2.31 0.55
C VAL A 54 -2.31 1.85 -0.31
N GLY A 55 -3.30 2.71 -0.56
CA GLY A 55 -4.57 2.35 -1.20
C GLY A 55 -4.39 1.47 -2.44
N GLU A 56 -3.70 2.00 -3.45
CA GLU A 56 -3.34 1.24 -4.66
C GLU A 56 -2.08 1.79 -5.32
N ILE A 57 -1.39 0.93 -6.06
CA ILE A 57 -0.33 1.34 -6.99
C ILE A 57 -0.95 1.60 -8.37
N ARG A 58 -0.92 2.86 -8.82
CA ARG A 58 -1.42 3.27 -10.15
C ARG A 58 -0.33 3.44 -11.21
N ASP A 59 0.88 3.76 -10.76
CA ASP A 59 2.00 4.14 -11.62
C ASP A 59 3.33 3.61 -11.07
N ARG A 60 4.36 3.71 -11.91
CA ARG A 60 5.72 3.26 -11.61
C ARG A 60 6.32 3.99 -10.41
N GLU A 61 6.10 5.29 -10.29
CA GLU A 61 6.72 6.10 -9.22
C GLU A 61 6.18 5.70 -7.84
N THR A 62 4.87 5.48 -7.76
CA THR A 62 4.20 4.94 -6.56
C THR A 62 4.72 3.55 -6.23
N ALA A 63 4.83 2.67 -7.23
CA ALA A 63 5.37 1.32 -7.06
C ALA A 63 6.81 1.34 -6.53
N GLU A 64 7.71 2.13 -7.13
CA GLU A 64 9.09 2.28 -6.68
C GLU A 64 9.14 2.75 -5.22
N THR A 65 8.34 3.76 -4.87
CA THR A 65 8.28 4.28 -3.49
C THR A 65 7.77 3.21 -2.50
N VAL A 66 6.77 2.41 -2.88
CA VAL A 66 6.26 1.27 -2.08
C VAL A 66 7.35 0.21 -1.88
N PHE A 67 8.07 -0.17 -2.93
CA PHE A 67 9.15 -1.16 -2.82
C PHE A 67 10.31 -0.64 -1.96
N GLN A 68 10.69 0.63 -2.09
CA GLN A 68 11.70 1.24 -1.22
C GLN A 68 11.26 1.26 0.26
N ALA A 69 9.98 1.54 0.53
CA ALA A 69 9.42 1.45 1.88
C ALA A 69 9.51 0.00 2.41
N SER A 70 9.17 -1.00 1.60
CA SER A 70 9.24 -2.42 1.99
C SER A 70 10.66 -2.89 2.33
N LEU A 71 11.67 -2.38 1.60
CA LEU A 71 13.07 -2.76 1.78
C LEU A 71 13.77 -2.02 2.93
N SER A 72 13.12 -1.01 3.51
CA SER A 72 13.63 -0.23 4.65
C SER A 72 13.07 -0.68 6.00
N GLY A 73 12.47 -1.87 6.05
CA GLY A 73 12.00 -2.49 7.31
C GLY A 73 10.53 -2.28 7.63
N HIS A 74 9.76 -1.64 6.73
CA HIS A 74 8.33 -1.42 6.90
C HIS A 74 7.53 -2.58 6.29
N LEU A 75 6.52 -3.09 6.99
CA LEU A 75 5.53 -3.95 6.35
C LEU A 75 4.59 -3.08 5.52
N VAL A 76 4.63 -3.21 4.19
CA VAL A 76 3.75 -2.45 3.30
C VAL A 76 2.65 -3.36 2.75
N VAL A 77 1.41 -2.91 2.84
CA VAL A 77 0.23 -3.56 2.25
C VAL A 77 -0.37 -2.61 1.21
N THR A 78 -0.62 -3.10 0.02
CA THR A 78 -1.25 -2.29 -1.03
C THR A 78 -2.09 -3.16 -1.96
N THR A 79 -2.90 -2.51 -2.80
CA THR A 79 -3.69 -3.19 -3.82
C THR A 79 -3.16 -2.90 -5.22
N PHE A 80 -3.47 -3.81 -6.13
CA PHE A 80 -3.06 -3.71 -7.52
C PHE A 80 -4.08 -4.37 -8.43
N HIS A 81 -4.45 -3.70 -9.51
CA HIS A 81 -5.41 -4.23 -10.45
C HIS A 81 -4.74 -5.21 -11.43
N ALA A 82 -4.94 -6.51 -11.20
CA ALA A 82 -4.51 -7.60 -12.08
C ALA A 82 -5.53 -8.75 -12.08
N GLY A 83 -5.64 -9.49 -13.19
CA GLY A 83 -6.58 -10.61 -13.33
C GLY A 83 -6.20 -11.86 -12.53
N SER A 84 -4.94 -11.98 -12.10
CA SER A 84 -4.41 -13.09 -11.29
C SER A 84 -3.18 -12.65 -10.47
N ALA A 85 -2.75 -13.51 -9.54
CA ALA A 85 -1.54 -13.25 -8.74
C ALA A 85 -0.26 -13.20 -9.58
N THR A 86 -0.14 -14.07 -10.59
CA THR A 86 1.01 -14.08 -11.51
C THR A 86 1.03 -12.87 -12.43
N GLU A 87 -0.15 -12.45 -12.90
CA GLU A 87 -0.29 -11.26 -13.75
C GLU A 87 0.10 -9.98 -12.99
N ALA A 88 -0.13 -9.89 -11.67
CA ALA A 88 0.35 -8.77 -10.87
C ALA A 88 1.90 -8.65 -10.92
N VAL A 89 2.63 -9.76 -10.86
CA VAL A 89 4.11 -9.75 -11.00
C VAL A 89 4.52 -9.30 -12.40
N SER A 90 3.87 -9.81 -13.45
CA SER A 90 4.13 -9.41 -14.83
C SER A 90 3.87 -7.93 -15.04
N ARG A 91 2.74 -7.39 -14.58
CA ARG A 91 2.42 -5.97 -14.72
C ARG A 91 3.37 -5.06 -13.95
N LEU A 92 3.82 -5.46 -12.76
CA LEU A 92 4.87 -4.73 -12.04
C LEU A 92 6.18 -4.70 -12.84
N SER A 93 6.53 -5.80 -13.51
CA SER A 93 7.69 -5.85 -14.41
C SER A 93 7.49 -4.98 -15.65
N ASP A 94 6.28 -4.99 -16.25
CA ASP A 94 5.93 -4.18 -17.42
C ASP A 94 5.94 -2.67 -17.12
N MET A 95 5.62 -2.28 -15.87
CA MET A 95 5.78 -0.90 -15.39
C MET A 95 7.25 -0.48 -15.21
N GLY A 96 8.20 -1.39 -15.41
CA GLY A 96 9.63 -1.12 -15.29
C GLY A 96 10.17 -1.21 -13.87
N ILE A 97 9.49 -1.94 -12.97
CA ILE A 97 10.05 -2.24 -11.65
C ILE A 97 11.17 -3.27 -11.79
N GLU A 98 12.33 -2.89 -11.26
CA GLU A 98 13.54 -3.71 -11.36
C GLU A 98 13.32 -5.10 -10.75
N PRO A 99 13.75 -6.19 -11.41
CA PRO A 99 13.52 -7.56 -10.92
C PRO A 99 14.05 -7.81 -9.51
N TYR A 100 15.10 -7.11 -9.08
CA TYR A 100 15.62 -7.25 -7.72
C TYR A 100 14.68 -6.66 -6.66
N LEU A 101 13.96 -5.57 -6.97
CA LEU A 101 12.97 -4.99 -6.07
C LEU A 101 11.80 -5.97 -5.87
N LEU A 102 11.34 -6.59 -6.96
CA LEU A 102 10.28 -7.60 -6.90
C LEU A 102 10.73 -8.82 -6.08
N ARG A 103 11.94 -9.33 -6.29
CA ARG A 103 12.44 -10.50 -5.57
C ARG A 103 12.63 -10.25 -4.07
N SER A 104 13.07 -9.05 -3.69
CA SER A 104 13.43 -8.74 -2.30
C SER A 104 12.30 -8.10 -1.50
N GLY A 105 11.43 -7.31 -2.15
CA GLY A 105 10.39 -6.53 -1.47
C GLY A 105 9.00 -7.15 -1.53
N LEU A 106 8.76 -8.14 -2.40
CA LEU A 106 7.46 -8.80 -2.49
C LEU A 106 7.42 -10.03 -1.58
N LEU A 107 6.56 -9.98 -0.56
CA LEU A 107 6.33 -11.12 0.34
C LEU A 107 5.26 -12.08 -0.19
N ALA A 108 4.11 -11.55 -0.62
CA ALA A 108 2.97 -12.34 -1.07
C ALA A 108 2.04 -11.52 -1.97
N ILE A 109 1.26 -12.21 -2.81
CA ILE A 109 0.16 -11.62 -3.59
C ILE A 109 -1.10 -12.44 -3.32
N LEU A 110 -2.18 -11.75 -2.95
CA LEU A 110 -3.50 -12.34 -2.78
C LEU A 110 -4.40 -11.94 -3.97
N SER A 111 -4.79 -12.93 -4.79
CA SER A 111 -5.81 -12.72 -5.82
C SER A 111 -7.19 -13.04 -5.24
N GLN A 112 -8.02 -12.01 -5.07
CA GLN A 112 -9.33 -12.13 -4.44
C GLN A 112 -10.47 -12.02 -5.47
N ARG A 113 -11.49 -12.86 -5.32
CA ARG A 113 -12.78 -12.75 -6.04
C ARG A 113 -13.91 -12.90 -5.03
N LEU A 114 -14.99 -12.14 -5.21
CA LEU A 114 -16.19 -12.25 -4.39
C LEU A 114 -17.24 -13.07 -5.14
N LEU A 115 -17.78 -14.09 -4.48
CA LEU A 115 -18.86 -14.93 -5.01
C LEU A 115 -20.16 -14.59 -4.28
N ARG A 116 -21.29 -14.67 -5.00
CA ARG A 116 -22.61 -14.48 -4.39
C ARG A 116 -22.94 -15.67 -3.50
N ARG A 117 -23.45 -15.40 -2.30
CA ARG A 117 -24.05 -16.43 -1.43
C ARG A 117 -25.49 -16.69 -1.87
N LEU A 118 -25.85 -17.95 -2.05
CA LEU A 118 -27.25 -18.34 -2.33
C LEU A 118 -28.14 -18.01 -1.13
N CYS A 119 -29.36 -17.55 -1.39
CA CYS A 119 -30.37 -17.36 -0.35
C CYS A 119 -30.64 -18.70 0.35
N SER A 120 -30.82 -18.67 1.67
CA SER A 120 -31.27 -19.82 2.47
C SER A 120 -32.76 -20.06 2.31
#